data_AF-A0A3B9ERU2-F1
#
_entry.id   AF-A0A3B9ERU2-F1
#
_cell.length_a   1.000
_cell.length_b   1.000
_cell.length_c   1.000
_cell.angle_alpha   90.00
_cell.angle_beta   90.00
_cell.angle_gamma   90.00
#
_symmetry.space_group_name_H-M   'P 1'
#
loop_
_entity.id
_entity.type
_entity.pdbx_description
1 polymer ?
#
loop_
_entity_poly.entity_id
_entity_poly.type
_entity_poly.pdbx_seq_one_letter_code
_entity_poly.pdbx_strand_id
1 'polypeptide(L)'
;YNEHREKQIEQIKRCSTVHGNLVVLDLREEETIFAGNRFMIYALYPETNISIHVMWGMQKMNTVFATGKSILNRTSNTNVGELMLKYGGGGHLNAGTCQVENDEAEKVLGELVEQINADG
;
A
#
# COMPACT_ATOMS: atom_id res chain seq x y z
N TYR A 1 -19.55 -14.85 -0.93
CA TYR A 1 -18.43 -14.56 0.00
C TYR A 1 -17.16 -15.31 -0.40
N ASN A 2 -17.18 -16.65 -0.56
CA ASN A 2 -15.98 -17.42 -0.94
C ASN A 2 -15.41 -17.06 -2.33
N GLU A 3 -16.26 -16.74 -3.32
CA GLU A 3 -15.80 -16.38 -4.68
C GLU A 3 -14.98 -15.09 -4.74
N HIS A 4 -15.27 -14.11 -3.88
CA HIS A 4 -14.48 -12.87 -3.83
C HIS A 4 -13.11 -13.08 -3.20
N ARG A 5 -12.99 -14.05 -2.28
CA ARG A 5 -11.72 -14.34 -1.59
C ARG A 5 -10.66 -14.85 -2.56
N GLU A 6 -11.00 -15.81 -3.43
CA GLU A 6 -10.04 -16.37 -4.38
C GLU A 6 -9.63 -15.32 -5.43
N LYS A 7 -10.60 -14.55 -5.94
CA LYS A 7 -10.34 -13.44 -6.86
C LYS A 7 -9.47 -12.35 -6.23
N GLN A 8 -9.71 -12.00 -4.96
CA GLN A 8 -8.87 -11.04 -4.25
C GLN A 8 -7.44 -11.58 -4.08
N ILE A 9 -7.27 -12.85 -3.71
CA ILE A 9 -5.94 -13.44 -3.55
C ILE A 9 -5.16 -13.43 -4.87
N GLU A 10 -5.81 -13.80 -5.97
CA GLU A 10 -5.20 -13.74 -7.31
C GLU A 10 -4.83 -12.30 -7.68
N GLN A 11 -5.75 -11.35 -7.51
CA GLN A 11 -5.52 -9.93 -7.78
C GLN A 11 -4.35 -9.39 -6.96
N ILE A 12 -4.30 -9.65 -5.64
CA ILE A 12 -3.18 -9.22 -4.80
C ILE A 12 -1.87 -9.78 -5.34
N LYS A 13 -1.81 -11.07 -5.70
CA LYS A 13 -0.59 -11.69 -6.20
C LYS A 13 -0.11 -11.09 -7.53
N ARG A 14 -1.03 -10.82 -8.44
CA ARG A 14 -0.72 -10.28 -9.78
C ARG A 14 -0.34 -8.81 -9.74
N CYS A 15 -0.95 -8.04 -8.84
CA CYS A 15 -0.80 -6.59 -8.75
C CYS A 15 0.23 -6.13 -7.70
N SER A 16 0.88 -7.06 -6.99
CA SER A 16 1.86 -6.71 -5.96
C SER A 16 3.30 -6.86 -6.44
N THR A 17 4.15 -5.92 -6.05
CA THR A 17 5.61 -5.95 -6.21
C THR A 17 6.29 -5.77 -4.86
N VAL A 18 7.30 -6.58 -4.56
CA VAL A 18 8.07 -6.48 -3.32
C VAL A 18 9.31 -5.60 -3.54
N HIS A 19 9.51 -4.65 -2.64
CA HIS A 19 10.65 -3.74 -2.58
C HIS A 19 11.27 -3.82 -1.18
N GLY A 20 12.26 -4.70 -0.99
CA GLY A 20 12.89 -4.92 0.32
C GLY A 20 11.89 -5.37 1.39
N ASN A 21 11.69 -4.60 2.45
CA ASN A 21 10.75 -4.90 3.54
C ASN A 21 9.28 -4.53 3.23
N LEU A 22 9.03 -3.88 2.10
CA LEU A 22 7.75 -3.34 1.68
C LEU A 22 7.12 -4.16 0.54
N VAL A 23 5.80 -4.37 0.58
CA VAL A 23 5.01 -4.80 -0.58
C VAL A 23 4.13 -3.66 -1.10
N VAL A 24 4.23 -3.34 -2.38
CA VAL A 24 3.38 -2.36 -3.07
C VAL A 24 2.34 -3.11 -3.88
N LEU A 25 1.05 -2.86 -3.61
CA LEU A 25 -0.09 -3.38 -4.35
C LEU A 25 -0.69 -2.25 -5.20
N ASP A 26 -0.47 -2.28 -6.52
CA ASP A 26 -1.02 -1.28 -7.44
C ASP A 26 -2.30 -1.79 -8.13
N LEU A 27 -3.44 -1.18 -7.78
CA LEU A 27 -4.76 -1.56 -8.26
C LEU A 27 -5.30 -0.59 -9.31
N ARG A 28 -4.51 0.38 -9.79
CA ARG A 28 -4.99 1.41 -10.73
C ARG A 28 -5.41 0.85 -12.08
N GLU A 29 -4.76 -0.22 -12.53
CA GLU A 29 -5.08 -0.89 -13.79
C GLU A 29 -6.19 -1.95 -13.66
N GLU A 30 -6.74 -2.13 -12.46
CA GLU A 30 -7.82 -3.09 -12.20
C GLU A 30 -9.19 -2.45 -12.40
N GLU A 31 -10.03 -3.04 -13.26
CA GLU A 31 -11.41 -2.59 -13.46
C GLU A 31 -12.28 -2.81 -12.20
N THR A 32 -12.07 -3.94 -11.52
CA THR A 32 -12.79 -4.31 -10.30
C THR A 32 -11.82 -4.60 -9.18
N ILE A 33 -11.94 -3.88 -8.05
CA ILE A 33 -11.23 -4.21 -6.82
C ILE A 33 -12.08 -5.20 -6.02
N PHE A 34 -11.58 -6.43 -5.82
CA PHE A 34 -12.32 -7.45 -5.10
C PHE A 34 -12.24 -7.25 -3.59
N ALA A 35 -13.40 -7.14 -2.94
CA ALA A 35 -13.49 -7.05 -1.49
C ALA A 35 -12.95 -8.31 -0.80
N GLY A 36 -12.26 -8.11 0.33
CA GLY A 36 -11.87 -9.19 1.22
C GLY A 36 -11.05 -8.70 2.40
N ASN A 37 -10.24 -9.58 2.99
CA ASN A 37 -9.56 -9.27 4.24
C ASN A 37 -8.37 -8.33 4.00
N ARG A 38 -8.38 -7.15 4.64
CA ARG A 38 -7.29 -6.14 4.55
C ARG A 38 -5.92 -6.63 5.04
N PHE A 39 -5.87 -7.73 5.78
CA PHE A 39 -4.64 -8.35 6.24
C PHE A 39 -4.13 -9.48 5.32
N MET A 40 -4.89 -9.82 4.26
CA MET A 40 -4.53 -10.91 3.34
C MET A 40 -3.18 -10.67 2.68
N ILE A 41 -2.86 -9.42 2.33
CA ILE A 41 -1.56 -9.06 1.74
C ILE A 41 -0.38 -9.51 2.62
N TYR A 42 -0.47 -9.36 3.94
CA TYR A 42 0.59 -9.80 4.86
C TYR A 42 0.67 -11.31 5.02
N ALA A 43 -0.45 -12.02 4.81
CA ALA A 43 -0.43 -13.48 4.79
C ALA A 43 0.18 -14.03 3.48
N LEU A 44 0.07 -13.27 2.39
CA LEU A 44 0.63 -13.62 1.08
C LEU A 44 2.11 -13.22 0.93
N TYR A 45 2.53 -12.16 1.64
CA TYR A 45 3.90 -11.63 1.66
C TYR A 45 4.43 -11.54 3.10
N PRO A 46 4.58 -12.68 3.83
CA PRO A 46 4.95 -12.69 5.25
C PRO A 46 6.35 -12.15 5.54
N GLU A 47 7.22 -12.10 4.54
CA GLU A 47 8.56 -11.50 4.60
C GLU A 47 8.53 -9.97 4.72
N THR A 48 7.44 -9.32 4.27
CA THR A 48 7.27 -7.87 4.35
C THR A 48 6.65 -7.46 5.68
N ASN A 49 7.08 -6.29 6.19
CA ASN A 49 6.61 -5.76 7.47
C ASN A 49 5.70 -4.52 7.31
N ILE A 50 5.51 -4.06 6.07
CA ILE A 50 4.69 -2.91 5.71
C ILE A 50 4.19 -3.04 4.27
N SER A 51 3.07 -2.41 3.95
CA SER A 51 2.49 -2.39 2.60
C SER A 51 2.05 -1.00 2.18
N ILE A 52 2.06 -0.73 0.88
CA ILE A 52 1.39 0.41 0.23
C ILE A 52 0.34 -0.14 -0.74
N HIS A 53 -0.89 0.34 -0.64
CA HIS A 53 -1.92 0.14 -1.67
C HIS A 53 -1.99 1.41 -2.52
N VAL A 54 -1.80 1.27 -3.82
CA VAL A 54 -1.94 2.35 -4.81
C VAL A 54 -3.30 2.20 -5.48
N MET A 55 -4.12 3.24 -5.39
CA MET A 55 -5.48 3.23 -5.94
C MET A 55 -5.79 4.58 -6.58
N TRP A 56 -6.70 4.60 -7.55
CA TRP A 56 -7.32 5.86 -7.97
C TRP A 56 -8.15 6.44 -6.83
N GLY A 57 -8.04 7.74 -6.62
CA GLY A 57 -9.01 8.45 -5.80
C GLY A 57 -10.25 8.87 -6.60
N MET A 58 -10.93 9.91 -6.14
CA MET A 58 -12.25 10.28 -6.67
C MET A 58 -12.20 10.49 -8.18
N GLN A 59 -13.00 9.71 -8.93
CA GLN A 59 -13.09 9.79 -10.39
C GLN A 59 -11.74 9.72 -11.12
N LYS A 60 -10.73 9.05 -10.54
CA LYS A 60 -9.35 8.99 -11.07
C LYS A 60 -8.65 10.35 -11.21
N MET A 61 -9.12 11.38 -10.50
CA MET A 61 -8.49 12.71 -10.54
C MET A 61 -7.15 12.77 -9.81
N ASN A 62 -6.89 11.82 -8.91
CA ASN A 62 -5.65 11.73 -8.15
C ASN A 62 -5.30 10.27 -7.83
N THR A 63 -4.09 10.05 -7.34
CA THR A 63 -3.60 8.76 -6.87
C THR A 63 -3.53 8.76 -5.34
N VAL A 64 -4.07 7.72 -4.73
CA VAL A 64 -4.07 7.49 -3.29
C VAL A 64 -3.02 6.44 -2.95
N PHE A 65 -2.15 6.76 -2.00
CA PHE A 65 -1.27 5.79 -1.34
C PHE A 65 -1.82 5.51 0.05
N ALA A 66 -2.22 4.27 0.30
CA ALA A 66 -2.66 3.81 1.62
C ALA A 66 -1.64 2.84 2.20
N THR A 67 -0.97 3.27 3.26
CA THR A 67 0.15 2.56 3.86
C THR A 67 -0.24 1.95 5.20
N GLY A 68 0.18 0.71 5.45
CA GLY A 68 -0.11 0.02 6.71
C GLY A 68 0.98 -0.97 7.10
N LYS A 69 1.25 -1.07 8.40
CA LYS A 69 2.17 -2.06 8.96
C LYS A 69 1.53 -3.45 9.03
N SER A 70 2.36 -4.47 8.82
CA SER A 70 1.98 -5.87 8.96
C SER A 70 1.60 -6.19 10.40
N ILE A 71 0.49 -6.92 10.58
CA ILE A 71 0.10 -7.44 11.89
C ILE A 71 0.85 -8.74 12.26
N LEU A 72 1.49 -9.37 11.28
CA LEU A 72 2.24 -10.62 11.40
C LEU A 72 3.72 -10.36 11.63
N ASN A 73 4.32 -9.48 10.82
CA ASN A 73 5.72 -9.05 10.93
C ASN A 73 5.76 -7.59 11.44
N ARG A 74 5.84 -7.41 12.76
CA ARG A 74 5.71 -6.11 13.43
C ARG A 74 7.04 -5.37 13.62
N THR A 75 7.95 -5.54 12.68
CA THR A 75 9.34 -5.03 12.78
C THR A 75 9.56 -3.68 12.09
N SER A 76 8.59 -3.18 11.31
CA SER A 76 8.72 -1.90 10.60
C SER A 76 8.91 -0.74 11.57
N ASN A 77 9.96 0.05 11.34
CA ASN A 77 10.33 1.23 12.13
C ASN A 77 9.70 2.52 11.61
N THR A 78 9.22 2.55 10.36
CA THR A 78 8.61 3.73 9.73
C THR A 78 7.46 4.29 10.58
N ASN A 79 7.46 5.60 10.85
CA ASN A 79 6.27 6.29 11.35
C ASN A 79 5.35 6.64 10.19
N VAL A 80 4.34 5.82 9.95
CA VAL A 80 3.49 5.92 8.74
C VAL A 80 2.75 7.26 8.70
N GLY A 81 2.17 7.71 9.82
CA GLY A 81 1.42 8.96 9.87
C GLY A 81 2.28 10.18 9.54
N GLU A 82 3.50 10.25 10.10
CA GLU A 82 4.45 11.32 9.80
C GLU A 82 4.96 11.27 8.36
N LEU A 83 5.23 10.08 7.83
CA LEU A 83 5.65 9.91 6.44
C LEU A 83 4.57 10.42 5.47
N MET A 84 3.32 10.03 5.67
CA MET A 84 2.21 10.46 4.81
C MET A 84 1.91 11.96 4.95
N LEU A 85 2.16 12.56 6.12
CA LEU A 85 1.96 13.99 6.36
C LEU A 85 2.89 14.86 5.49
N LYS A 86 4.10 14.38 5.15
CA LYS A 86 5.02 15.08 4.24
C LYS A 86 4.42 15.34 2.85
N TYR A 87 3.45 14.52 2.45
CA TYR A 87 2.75 14.58 1.16
C TYR A 87 1.31 15.08 1.30
N GLY A 88 1.02 15.90 2.33
CA GLY A 88 -0.31 16.47 2.56
C GLY A 88 -1.35 15.46 3.05
N GLY A 89 -0.93 14.25 3.40
CA GLY A 89 -1.76 13.19 3.96
C GLY A 89 -1.81 13.23 5.49
N GLY A 90 -1.97 12.05 6.09
CA GLY A 90 -1.92 11.90 7.53
C GLY A 90 -2.19 10.46 7.98
N GLY A 91 -2.32 10.27 9.28
CA GLY A 91 -2.56 8.97 9.88
C GLY A 91 -2.01 8.88 11.30
N HIS A 92 -1.60 7.69 11.68
CA HIS A 92 -0.93 7.39 12.95
C HIS A 92 0.27 6.47 12.70
N LEU A 93 0.96 6.09 13.77
CA LEU A 93 2.23 5.33 13.70
C LEU A 93 2.22 4.10 12.76
N ASN A 94 1.09 3.40 12.67
CA ASN A 94 0.99 2.10 12.00
C ASN A 94 0.22 2.14 10.67
N ALA A 95 -0.48 3.24 10.37
CA ALA A 95 -1.27 3.36 9.16
C ALA A 95 -1.52 4.82 8.82
N GLY A 96 -1.59 5.12 7.52
CA GLY A 96 -1.83 6.46 7.02
C GLY A 96 -2.09 6.47 5.54
N THR A 97 -2.53 7.60 5.04
CA THR A 97 -2.78 7.81 3.62
C THR A 97 -2.31 9.18 3.17
N CYS A 98 -1.86 9.29 1.92
CA CYS A 98 -1.73 10.55 1.22
C CYS A 98 -2.38 10.45 -0.17
N GLN A 99 -2.68 11.60 -0.76
CA GLN A 99 -3.25 11.71 -2.11
C GLN A 99 -2.41 12.73 -2.88
N VAL A 100 -2.02 12.37 -4.10
CA VAL A 100 -1.19 13.22 -4.95
C VAL A 100 -1.74 13.26 -6.36
N GLU A 101 -1.38 14.30 -7.09
CA GLU A 101 -1.69 14.41 -8.52
C GLU A 101 -1.12 13.20 -9.28
N ASN A 102 -1.79 12.80 -10.36
CA ASN A 102 -1.46 11.57 -11.09
C ASN A 102 -0.08 11.62 -11.75
N ASP A 103 0.37 12.80 -12.16
CA ASP A 103 1.69 13.04 -12.75
C ASP A 103 2.83 12.96 -11.73
N GLU A 104 2.56 13.28 -10.46
CA GLU A 104 3.51 13.15 -9.35
C GLU A 104 3.52 11.74 -8.74
N ALA A 105 2.56 10.87 -9.10
CA ALA A 105 2.37 9.58 -8.44
C ALA A 105 3.60 8.66 -8.49
N GLU A 106 4.25 8.53 -9.65
CA GLU A 106 5.44 7.66 -9.77
C GLU A 106 6.61 8.15 -8.92
N LYS A 107 6.84 9.47 -8.92
CA LYS A 107 7.89 10.11 -8.14
C LYS A 107 7.65 9.92 -6.64
N VAL A 108 6.44 10.25 -6.17
CA VAL A 108 6.09 10.12 -4.75
C VAL A 108 6.13 8.67 -4.30
N LEU A 109 5.69 7.71 -5.11
CA LEU A 109 5.82 6.30 -4.80
C LEU A 109 7.29 5.89 -4.63
N GLY A 110 8.18 6.36 -5.51
CA GLY A 110 9.62 6.12 -5.41
C GLY A 110 10.21 6.64 -4.10
N GLU A 111 9.90 7.89 -3.73
CA GLU A 111 10.36 8.49 -2.47
C GLU A 111 9.83 7.74 -1.23
N LEU A 112 8.56 7.31 -1.26
CA LEU A 112 7.97 6.50 -0.19
C LEU A 112 8.67 5.15 -0.06
N VAL A 113 8.94 4.46 -1.18
CA VAL A 113 9.64 3.17 -1.21
C VAL A 113 11.07 3.31 -0.67
N GLU A 114 11.79 4.36 -1.06
CA GLU A 114 13.15 4.61 -0.57
C GLU A 114 13.17 4.86 0.94
N GLN A 115 12.30 5.75 1.44
CA GLN A 115 12.25 6.06 2.86
C GLN A 115 11.87 4.84 3.71
N ILE A 116 10.86 4.07 3.28
CA ILE A 116 10.41 2.89 4.02
C ILE A 116 11.52 1.82 4.09
N ASN A 117 12.26 1.61 3.01
CA ASN A 117 13.38 0.67 3.00
C ASN A 117 14.55 1.15 3.86
N ALA A 118 14.81 2.46 3.91
CA ALA A 118 15.84 3.03 4.75
C ALA A 118 15.52 2.89 6.25
N ASP A 119 14.24 2.99 6.63
CA ASP A 119 13.80 2.83 8.01
C ASP A 119 13.90 1.37 8.50
N GLY A 120 13.61 0.41 7.60
CA GLY A 120 13.57 -1.03 7.91
C GLY A 120 12.29 -1.49 8.58
#